data_AF-A0A3N5MLX8-F1
#
_entry.id   AF-A0A3N5MLX8-F1
#
_cell.length_a   1.000
_cell.length_b   1.000
_cell.length_c   1.000
_cell.angle_alpha   90.00
_cell.angle_beta   90.00
_cell.angle_gamma   90.00
#
_symmetry.space_group_name_H-M   'P 1'
#
loop_
_entity.id
_entity.type
_entity.pdbx_description
1 polymer ?
#
loop_
_entity_poly.entity_id
_entity_poly.type
_entity_poly.pdbx_seq_one_letter_code
_entity_poly.pdbx_strand_id
1 'polypeptide(L)'
;MKTHGGASLTTDKKSAETRPARAAKAATGTGKGPVPAAGPVKIPVPAKEPLKGAPATPAEETQKTPEQASIHASKKKAPAKKESGKPAVPSGEHEQHGKAGRPFWSGSITIGLVNVPVRLHTMVRDRSFSFRLLHKKDGQPLKYDRVCSLDGLVVPWNETVKGYEIRKGEFLVFEPEELKAAMPESDRKIRIDKFVYYLSLDPVYFESSYILVPDRSEEAYSLLVTALGELGRAAAGTITLRTKEYPVVVHVYDGALVLTTLRHADEVTPPHAFSILPSLPVPKEPELALAKRIINDLAGDFSINDYPDRYRESILALIDRKLAGEKIVYEEPHPEKAKELMAALQETIATLGRK
;
A
#
# COMPACT_ATOMS: atom_id res chain seq x y z
N MET A 1 58.41 13.71 -36.46
CA MET A 1 58.76 12.40 -37.07
C MET A 1 57.70 12.03 -38.09
N LYS A 2 58.14 11.35 -39.15
CA LYS A 2 57.47 11.18 -40.45
C LYS A 2 56.23 10.25 -40.42
N THR A 3 55.43 10.51 -41.44
CA THR A 3 54.31 9.85 -42.13
C THR A 3 54.31 8.32 -42.37
N HIS A 4 53.11 7.85 -42.78
CA HIS A 4 52.71 6.62 -43.51
C HIS A 4 52.37 5.40 -42.64
N GLY A 5 51.38 4.55 -42.91
CA GLY A 5 50.44 4.26 -44.02
C GLY A 5 49.71 2.96 -43.57
N GLY A 6 48.46 2.62 -43.86
CA GLY A 6 47.82 2.44 -45.16
C GLY A 6 47.40 0.96 -45.33
N ALA A 7 46.09 0.73 -45.60
CA ALA A 7 45.48 -0.40 -46.32
C ALA A 7 45.55 -1.82 -45.67
N SER A 8 44.70 -2.83 -45.94
CA SER A 8 43.46 -3.02 -46.71
C SER A 8 42.95 -4.45 -46.42
N LEU A 9 41.62 -4.63 -46.48
CA LEU A 9 40.86 -5.75 -47.09
C LEU A 9 41.37 -7.21 -47.07
N THR A 10 40.49 -8.13 -46.63
CA THR A 10 40.09 -9.43 -47.26
C THR A 10 39.09 -10.11 -46.30
N THR A 11 37.77 -10.19 -46.54
CA THR A 11 36.99 -11.13 -47.39
C THR A 11 37.33 -12.62 -47.21
N ASP A 12 36.43 -13.39 -46.59
CA ASP A 12 35.88 -14.68 -47.09
C ASP A 12 34.90 -15.28 -46.04
N LYS A 13 33.61 -15.37 -46.37
CA LYS A 13 32.86 -16.56 -46.84
C LYS A 13 32.53 -17.65 -45.78
N LYS A 14 31.22 -17.69 -45.49
CA LYS A 14 30.30 -18.79 -45.81
C LYS A 14 30.60 -20.17 -45.19
N SER A 15 29.76 -20.59 -44.24
CA SER A 15 29.24 -21.96 -44.21
C SER A 15 27.86 -21.98 -43.52
N ALA A 16 26.86 -22.25 -44.35
CA ALA A 16 25.54 -22.70 -43.96
C ALA A 16 25.59 -24.22 -43.90
N GLU A 17 24.99 -24.83 -42.88
CA GLU A 17 24.68 -26.25 -42.92
C GLU A 17 23.26 -26.48 -42.37
N THR A 18 22.49 -27.22 -43.15
CA THR A 18 21.06 -27.44 -43.01
C THR A 18 20.82 -28.95 -42.95
N ARG A 19 20.11 -29.40 -41.90
CA ARG A 19 19.24 -30.61 -41.82
C ARG A 19 19.95 -32.00 -41.84
N PRO A 20 19.35 -33.05 -41.21
CA PRO A 20 17.97 -33.45 -41.43
C PRO A 20 17.10 -33.86 -40.23
N ALA A 21 15.80 -33.86 -40.55
CA ALA A 21 14.72 -34.44 -39.79
C ALA A 21 14.80 -35.98 -39.78
N ARG A 22 14.33 -36.61 -38.69
CA ARG A 22 13.94 -38.01 -38.70
C ARG A 22 12.63 -38.21 -37.95
N ALA A 23 11.72 -38.91 -38.63
CA ALA A 23 10.40 -39.29 -38.17
C ALA A 23 10.37 -40.68 -37.50
N ALA A 24 9.31 -40.85 -36.70
CA ALA A 24 8.54 -42.05 -36.38
C ALA A 24 9.14 -43.17 -35.48
N LYS A 25 8.49 -43.40 -34.32
CA LYS A 25 7.58 -44.55 -34.15
C LYS A 25 6.69 -44.44 -32.89
N ALA A 26 5.47 -44.92 -33.05
CA ALA A 26 4.41 -45.02 -32.06
C ALA A 26 4.59 -46.20 -31.08
N ALA A 27 4.06 -46.05 -29.86
CA ALA A 27 3.54 -47.13 -29.03
C ALA A 27 2.46 -46.59 -28.06
N THR A 28 1.22 -47.04 -28.28
CA THR A 28 0.13 -47.30 -27.32
C THR A 28 0.61 -47.67 -25.91
N GLY A 29 -0.03 -47.37 -24.76
CA GLY A 29 -1.34 -46.83 -24.42
C GLY A 29 -1.80 -47.50 -23.11
N THR A 30 -2.20 -46.71 -22.10
CA THR A 30 -3.10 -47.01 -20.94
C THR A 30 -3.09 -45.73 -20.08
N GLY A 31 -4.15 -44.94 -19.93
CA GLY A 31 -5.49 -45.31 -19.51
C GLY A 31 -5.72 -44.85 -18.06
N LYS A 32 -5.89 -43.55 -17.83
CA LYS A 32 -6.49 -43.01 -16.59
C LYS A 32 -7.45 -41.89 -16.99
N GLY A 33 -8.74 -42.15 -16.80
CA GLY A 33 -9.83 -41.32 -17.29
C GLY A 33 -9.90 -39.93 -16.62
N PRO A 34 -10.71 -39.02 -17.18
CA PRO A 34 -10.82 -37.66 -16.69
C PRO A 34 -11.60 -37.59 -15.38
N VAL A 35 -11.07 -36.84 -14.41
CA VAL A 35 -11.80 -36.38 -13.24
C VAL A 35 -12.82 -35.34 -13.72
N PRO A 36 -14.11 -35.42 -13.35
CA PRO A 36 -15.11 -34.49 -13.86
C PRO A 36 -14.86 -33.07 -13.33
N ALA A 37 -14.79 -32.10 -14.24
CA ALA A 37 -14.91 -30.69 -13.91
C ALA A 37 -16.34 -30.43 -13.42
N ALA A 38 -16.49 -29.99 -12.17
CA ALA A 38 -17.75 -29.48 -11.67
C ALA A 38 -18.09 -28.20 -12.46
N GLY A 39 -19.20 -28.25 -13.22
CA GLY A 39 -19.69 -27.10 -13.97
C GLY A 39 -20.20 -25.97 -13.06
N PRO A 40 -20.43 -24.77 -13.61
CA PRO A 40 -20.93 -23.63 -12.85
C PRO A 40 -22.27 -23.96 -12.20
N VAL A 41 -22.34 -23.85 -10.87
CA VAL A 41 -23.59 -24.00 -10.11
C VAL A 41 -24.45 -22.76 -10.38
N LYS A 42 -25.51 -22.92 -11.19
CA LYS A 42 -26.58 -21.92 -11.32
C LYS A 42 -27.40 -21.94 -10.03
N ILE A 43 -27.36 -20.84 -9.27
CA ILE A 43 -28.32 -20.58 -8.19
C ILE A 43 -29.67 -20.25 -8.86
N PRO A 44 -30.79 -20.91 -8.53
CA PRO A 44 -32.10 -20.60 -9.11
C PRO A 44 -32.57 -19.21 -8.66
N VAL A 45 -33.03 -18.39 -9.61
CA VAL A 45 -33.79 -17.16 -9.33
C VAL A 45 -35.25 -17.57 -9.12
N PRO A 46 -35.87 -17.36 -7.94
CA PRO A 46 -37.31 -17.54 -7.80
C PRO A 46 -38.06 -16.44 -8.57
N ALA A 47 -39.13 -16.86 -9.26
CA ALA A 47 -40.00 -15.99 -10.05
C ALA A 47 -40.70 -14.94 -9.17
N LYS A 48 -40.82 -13.72 -9.71
CA LYS A 48 -41.58 -12.62 -9.10
C LYS A 48 -43.07 -12.97 -9.04
N GLU A 49 -43.63 -13.06 -7.83
CA GLU A 49 -45.06 -12.85 -7.60
C GLU A 49 -45.32 -11.44 -7.02
N PRO A 50 -46.43 -10.78 -7.41
CA PRO A 50 -46.69 -9.40 -7.05
C PRO A 50 -47.20 -9.27 -5.60
N LEU A 51 -46.57 -8.38 -4.82
CA LEU A 51 -47.03 -7.97 -3.50
C LEU A 51 -48.41 -7.27 -3.62
N LYS A 52 -49.45 -7.95 -3.13
CA LYS A 52 -50.75 -7.34 -2.77
C LYS A 52 -50.72 -6.90 -1.30
N GLY A 53 -51.06 -5.63 -1.09
CA GLY A 53 -51.86 -5.11 0.03
C GLY A 53 -51.41 -5.39 1.47
N ALA A 54 -51.05 -4.31 2.18
CA ALA A 54 -51.01 -4.26 3.65
C ALA A 54 -52.37 -4.66 4.29
N PRO A 55 -52.35 -5.04 5.58
CA PRO A 55 -52.93 -4.10 6.53
C PRO A 55 -52.14 -3.95 7.85
N ALA A 56 -52.44 -2.84 8.53
CA ALA A 56 -51.96 -2.43 9.84
C ALA A 56 -52.63 -3.17 11.00
N THR A 57 -51.95 -3.24 12.15
CA THR A 57 -52.56 -3.50 13.47
C THR A 57 -51.64 -2.97 14.60
N PRO A 58 -52.12 -2.79 15.84
CA PRO A 58 -52.07 -1.50 16.54
C PRO A 58 -51.32 -1.57 17.88
N ALA A 59 -51.27 -0.42 18.55
CA ALA A 59 -50.81 -0.26 19.93
C ALA A 59 -51.75 -0.97 20.93
N GLU A 60 -51.17 -1.57 21.98
CA GLU A 60 -51.89 -1.87 23.21
C GLU A 60 -51.00 -1.67 24.44
N GLU A 61 -51.54 -0.92 25.39
CA GLU A 61 -51.03 -0.53 26.70
C GLU A 61 -51.77 -1.37 27.74
N THR A 62 -51.08 -2.00 28.70
CA THR A 62 -51.73 -2.42 29.96
C THR A 62 -50.73 -2.47 31.12
N GLN A 63 -51.16 -1.94 32.26
CA GLN A 63 -50.42 -1.74 33.50
C GLN A 63 -50.67 -2.85 34.55
N LYS A 64 -49.61 -3.11 35.36
CA LYS A 64 -49.52 -3.45 36.82
C LYS A 64 -50.14 -4.75 37.40
N THR A 65 -49.32 -5.74 37.86
CA THR A 65 -48.75 -6.07 39.23
C THR A 65 -49.75 -6.69 40.25
N PRO A 66 -49.35 -7.34 41.38
CA PRO A 66 -48.02 -7.84 41.86
C PRO A 66 -48.03 -9.24 42.56
N GLU A 67 -46.86 -9.89 42.75
CA GLU A 67 -46.61 -10.69 43.98
C GLU A 67 -45.10 -10.85 44.30
N GLN A 68 -44.86 -11.05 45.59
CA GLN A 68 -43.69 -10.96 46.48
C GLN A 68 -42.71 -12.15 46.31
N ALA A 69 -41.55 -12.31 46.95
CA ALA A 69 -40.49 -11.54 47.61
C ALA A 69 -39.40 -12.60 47.95
N SER A 70 -38.09 -12.27 47.90
CA SER A 70 -37.18 -12.50 49.05
C SER A 70 -35.69 -12.23 48.72
N ILE A 71 -35.19 -11.12 49.27
CA ILE A 71 -33.97 -10.91 50.08
C ILE A 71 -32.67 -11.70 49.76
N HIS A 72 -31.62 -10.99 49.30
CA HIS A 72 -30.34 -10.93 50.04
C HIS A 72 -29.54 -9.65 49.71
N ALA A 73 -29.05 -9.00 50.76
CA ALA A 73 -28.44 -7.69 50.79
C ALA A 73 -26.90 -7.77 50.84
N SER A 74 -26.20 -6.79 50.26
CA SER A 74 -24.92 -6.30 50.81
C SER A 74 -24.52 -4.90 50.30
N LYS A 75 -24.69 -3.94 51.22
CA LYS A 75 -23.90 -2.73 51.55
C LYS A 75 -23.24 -1.85 50.47
N LYS A 76 -23.76 -0.62 50.43
CA LYS A 76 -23.13 0.66 50.02
C LYS A 76 -21.79 0.94 50.71
N LYS A 77 -20.86 1.59 49.98
CA LYS A 77 -20.01 2.67 50.50
C LYS A 77 -19.55 3.63 49.38
N ALA A 78 -19.88 4.90 49.53
CA ALA A 78 -19.23 6.09 48.95
C ALA A 78 -18.97 7.04 50.16
N PRO A 79 -18.16 8.12 50.10
CA PRO A 79 -17.70 8.86 48.92
C PRO A 79 -16.22 9.34 48.94
N ALA A 80 -15.71 9.86 47.82
CA ALA A 80 -14.66 10.90 47.83
C ALA A 80 -14.67 11.70 46.51
N LYS A 81 -14.83 13.01 46.65
CA LYS A 81 -14.70 14.08 45.65
C LYS A 81 -13.28 14.07 45.05
N LYS A 82 -13.14 14.17 43.73
CA LYS A 82 -11.90 14.62 43.09
C LYS A 82 -12.21 15.76 42.12
N GLU A 83 -11.45 16.83 42.31
CA GLU A 83 -11.49 18.09 41.59
C GLU A 83 -11.19 17.93 40.10
N SER A 84 -11.76 18.87 39.36
CA SER A 84 -11.57 19.17 37.95
C SER A 84 -10.10 19.26 37.54
N GLY A 85 -9.66 18.29 36.74
CA GLY A 85 -8.42 18.36 35.98
C GLY A 85 -8.66 18.97 34.60
N LYS A 86 -8.10 20.17 34.37
CA LYS A 86 -7.97 20.86 33.08
C LYS A 86 -7.25 19.95 32.07
N PRO A 87 -7.67 19.83 30.80
CA PRO A 87 -6.90 19.06 29.83
C PRO A 87 -5.56 19.78 29.57
N ALA A 88 -4.46 19.09 29.86
CA ALA A 88 -3.12 19.55 29.57
C ALA A 88 -2.88 19.44 28.06
N VAL A 89 -2.73 20.59 27.40
CA VAL A 89 -2.10 20.70 26.08
C VAL A 89 -0.61 20.44 26.29
N PRO A 90 0.03 19.47 25.61
CA PRO A 90 1.47 19.34 25.66
C PRO A 90 2.09 20.45 24.81
N SER A 91 2.55 21.50 25.49
CA SER A 91 3.45 22.52 24.94
C SER A 91 4.70 21.83 24.40
N GLY A 92 5.07 22.20 23.17
CA GLY A 92 6.06 21.49 22.38
C GLY A 92 7.49 21.66 22.86
N GLU A 93 8.19 20.53 22.94
CA GLU A 93 9.58 20.33 22.55
C GLU A 93 9.65 18.90 21.98
N HIS A 94 9.65 18.76 20.64
CA HIS A 94 9.66 17.45 19.97
C HIS A 94 11.09 16.89 19.89
N GLU A 95 11.60 16.40 21.01
CA GLU A 95 12.70 15.43 20.97
C GLU A 95 12.10 14.06 20.61
N GLN A 96 12.27 13.65 19.34
CA GLN A 96 11.73 12.41 18.80
C GLN A 96 12.47 11.17 19.32
N HIS A 97 12.34 10.86 20.61
CA HIS A 97 12.61 9.52 21.10
C HIS A 97 11.39 8.64 20.80
N GLY A 98 11.28 8.21 19.54
CA GLY A 98 10.20 7.35 19.06
C GLY A 98 10.24 6.00 19.76
N LYS A 99 9.29 5.75 20.69
CA LYS A 99 9.08 4.40 21.24
C LYS A 99 8.88 3.41 20.09
N ALA A 100 9.78 2.43 20.00
CA ALA A 100 9.74 1.40 18.96
C ALA A 100 8.37 0.71 19.00
N GLY A 101 7.67 0.70 17.86
CA GLY A 101 6.37 0.05 17.74
C GLY A 101 6.51 -1.46 17.95
N ARG A 102 5.42 -2.16 18.31
CA ARG A 102 5.42 -3.62 18.41
C ARG A 102 5.85 -4.23 17.06
N PRO A 103 6.75 -5.24 17.03
CA PRO A 103 7.07 -5.92 15.79
C PRO A 103 5.81 -6.59 15.25
N PHE A 104 5.60 -6.50 13.94
CA PHE A 104 4.46 -7.16 13.29
C PHE A 104 4.82 -8.55 12.74
N TRP A 105 6.12 -8.84 12.61
CA TRP A 105 6.64 -10.10 12.11
C TRP A 105 7.98 -10.45 12.78
N SER A 106 8.25 -11.75 12.92
CA SER A 106 9.53 -12.29 13.39
C SER A 106 9.92 -13.47 12.52
N GLY A 107 11.20 -13.63 12.21
CA GLY A 107 11.70 -14.69 11.36
C GLY A 107 13.21 -14.61 11.21
N SER A 108 13.73 -15.00 10.07
CA SER A 108 15.19 -15.00 9.83
C SER A 108 15.58 -14.57 8.42
N ILE A 109 16.72 -13.90 8.29
CA ILE A 109 17.39 -13.68 7.00
C ILE A 109 18.20 -14.93 6.70
N THR A 110 17.97 -15.51 5.52
CA THR A 110 18.67 -16.72 5.05
C THR A 110 19.54 -16.37 3.85
N ILE A 111 20.85 -16.58 4.00
CA ILE A 111 21.85 -16.38 2.94
C ILE A 111 22.58 -17.73 2.76
N GLY A 112 22.14 -18.52 1.79
CA GLY A 112 22.60 -19.90 1.65
C GLY A 112 22.28 -20.72 2.92
N LEU A 113 23.32 -21.10 3.67
CA LEU A 113 23.20 -21.85 4.92
C LEU A 113 23.22 -20.96 6.18
N VAL A 114 23.51 -19.66 6.04
CA VAL A 114 23.56 -18.73 7.17
C VAL A 114 22.15 -18.26 7.49
N ASN A 115 21.80 -18.29 8.76
CA ASN A 115 20.51 -17.85 9.28
C ASN A 115 20.72 -16.76 10.34
N VAL A 116 20.12 -15.58 10.13
CA VAL A 116 20.19 -14.43 11.04
C VAL A 116 18.78 -14.10 11.53
N PRO A 117 18.42 -14.48 12.77
CA PRO A 117 17.13 -14.16 13.38
C PRO A 117 16.88 -12.65 13.53
N VAL A 118 15.69 -12.21 13.12
CA VAL A 118 15.31 -10.79 13.07
C VAL A 118 13.82 -10.58 13.37
N ARG A 119 13.49 -9.35 13.79
CA ARG A 119 12.13 -8.83 13.97
C ARG A 119 11.91 -7.66 13.03
N LEU A 120 10.71 -7.60 12.45
CA LEU A 120 10.30 -6.56 11.51
C LEU A 120 9.42 -5.52 12.21
N HIS A 121 9.84 -4.26 12.11
CA HIS A 121 9.12 -3.10 12.63
C HIS A 121 8.76 -2.16 11.47
N THR A 122 7.56 -1.59 11.49
CA THR A 122 7.14 -0.59 10.51
C THR A 122 8.00 0.68 10.62
N MET A 123 8.67 1.04 9.53
CA MET A 123 9.51 2.24 9.45
C MET A 123 8.65 3.48 9.14
N VAL A 124 7.81 3.38 8.11
CA VAL A 124 6.95 4.47 7.65
C VAL A 124 5.57 4.36 8.29
N ARG A 125 5.16 5.39 9.05
CA ARG A 125 3.84 5.46 9.68
C ARG A 125 3.03 6.55 9.02
N ASP A 126 1.83 6.20 8.59
CA ASP A 126 0.84 7.20 8.19
C ASP A 126 0.40 8.01 9.41
N ARG A 127 0.42 9.34 9.29
CA ARG A 127 -0.04 10.30 10.30
C ARG A 127 -1.29 11.06 9.84
N SER A 128 -1.97 10.58 8.81
CA SER A 128 -3.23 11.13 8.31
C SER A 128 -4.33 11.12 9.39
N PHE A 129 -5.26 12.06 9.27
CA PHE A 129 -6.44 12.13 10.13
C PHE A 129 -7.50 11.12 9.66
N SER A 130 -7.99 10.30 10.58
CA SER A 130 -9.18 9.48 10.34
C SER A 130 -10.39 10.11 11.03
N PHE A 131 -11.38 10.50 10.23
CA PHE A 131 -12.66 10.98 10.74
C PHE A 131 -13.64 9.81 10.80
N ARG A 132 -14.32 9.66 11.94
CA ARG A 132 -15.46 8.75 12.02
C ARG A 132 -16.70 9.48 11.52
N LEU A 133 -17.49 8.80 10.70
CA LEU A 133 -18.79 9.29 10.29
C LEU A 133 -19.75 9.22 11.47
N LEU A 134 -20.35 10.37 11.77
CA LEU A 134 -21.31 10.54 12.87
C LEU A 134 -22.68 10.87 12.30
N HIS A 135 -23.73 10.40 12.96
CA HIS A 135 -25.09 10.78 12.63
C HIS A 135 -25.29 12.27 12.93
N LYS A 136 -25.73 13.03 11.92
CA LYS A 136 -25.80 14.50 11.97
C LYS A 136 -26.68 15.04 13.10
N LYS A 137 -27.70 14.29 13.54
CA LYS A 137 -28.68 14.74 14.53
C LYS A 137 -28.20 14.59 15.97
N ASP A 138 -27.48 13.51 16.31
CA ASP A 138 -27.12 13.16 17.69
C ASP A 138 -25.60 13.01 17.91
N GLY A 139 -24.79 13.12 16.85
CA GLY A 139 -23.34 13.00 16.92
C GLY A 139 -22.82 11.59 17.21
N GLN A 140 -23.66 10.55 17.09
CA GLN A 140 -23.24 9.19 17.40
C GLN A 140 -22.53 8.51 16.22
N PRO A 141 -21.50 7.66 16.44
CA PRO A 141 -20.84 6.93 15.37
C PRO A 141 -21.78 5.99 14.62
N LEU A 142 -21.64 5.95 13.29
CA LEU A 142 -22.39 5.01 12.46
C LEU A 142 -21.84 3.58 12.56
N LYS A 143 -22.75 2.59 12.50
CA LYS A 143 -22.45 1.17 12.30
C LYS A 143 -22.83 0.77 10.88
N TYR A 144 -22.08 -0.18 10.31
CA TYR A 144 -22.30 -0.68 8.94
C TYR A 144 -22.59 -2.17 8.99
N ASP A 145 -23.67 -2.57 8.32
CA ASP A 145 -24.06 -3.96 8.15
C ASP A 145 -23.78 -4.41 6.70
N ARG A 146 -23.39 -5.67 6.53
CA ARG A 146 -23.28 -6.30 5.19
C ARG A 146 -24.66 -6.77 4.79
N VAL A 147 -25.14 -6.31 3.64
CA VAL A 147 -26.46 -6.68 3.11
C VAL A 147 -26.29 -7.33 1.75
N CYS A 148 -26.92 -8.48 1.53
CA CYS A 148 -26.92 -9.16 0.24
C CYS A 148 -27.73 -8.33 -0.78
N SER A 149 -27.16 -8.09 -1.96
CA SER A 149 -27.78 -7.24 -2.98
C SER A 149 -29.01 -7.86 -3.64
N LEU A 150 -29.21 -9.17 -3.52
CA LEU A 150 -30.32 -9.89 -4.14
C LEU A 150 -31.58 -9.88 -3.25
N ASP A 151 -31.43 -10.19 -1.97
CA ASP A 151 -32.53 -10.41 -1.02
C ASP A 151 -32.69 -9.28 0.02
N GLY A 152 -31.71 -8.39 0.14
CA GLY A 152 -31.72 -7.29 1.11
C GLY A 152 -31.53 -7.72 2.56
N LEU A 153 -31.12 -8.96 2.82
CA LEU A 153 -30.89 -9.50 4.16
C LEU A 153 -29.48 -9.17 4.66
N VAL A 154 -29.37 -8.93 5.97
CA VAL A 154 -28.08 -8.74 6.64
C VAL A 154 -27.35 -10.08 6.73
N VAL A 155 -26.13 -10.15 6.22
CA VAL A 155 -25.34 -11.38 6.15
C VAL A 155 -24.21 -11.37 7.19
N PRO A 156 -24.20 -12.35 8.12
CA PRO A 156 -23.12 -12.48 9.10
C PRO A 156 -21.84 -13.02 8.42
N TRP A 157 -20.68 -12.79 9.05
CA TRP A 157 -19.37 -13.15 8.45
C TRP A 157 -19.21 -14.64 8.12
N ASN A 158 -19.78 -15.53 8.93
CA ASN A 158 -19.72 -16.99 8.74
C ASN A 158 -20.51 -17.48 7.52
N GLU A 159 -21.41 -16.65 6.99
CA GLU A 159 -22.19 -16.94 5.78
C GLU A 159 -21.65 -16.19 4.56
N THR A 160 -20.43 -15.63 4.65
CA THR A 160 -19.74 -14.98 3.53
C THR A 160 -18.65 -15.88 2.96
N VAL A 161 -18.60 -15.94 1.63
CA VAL A 161 -17.55 -16.64 0.87
C VAL A 161 -16.82 -15.66 -0.03
N LYS A 162 -15.64 -16.02 -0.52
CA LYS A 162 -14.88 -15.21 -1.47
C LYS A 162 -15.27 -15.59 -2.89
N GLY A 163 -15.66 -14.61 -3.70
CA GLY A 163 -15.93 -14.78 -5.11
C GLY A 163 -14.96 -13.97 -5.98
N TYR A 164 -14.56 -14.53 -7.12
CA TYR A 164 -13.84 -13.82 -8.18
C TYR A 164 -14.76 -13.61 -9.38
N GLU A 165 -14.91 -12.36 -9.82
CA GLU A 165 -15.77 -12.03 -10.95
C GLU A 165 -15.07 -12.40 -12.27
N ILE A 166 -15.61 -13.38 -12.99
CA ILE A 166 -15.09 -13.81 -14.30
C ILE A 166 -15.76 -13.05 -15.45
N ARG A 167 -17.00 -12.63 -15.25
CA ARG A 167 -17.80 -11.77 -16.13
C ARG A 167 -18.76 -10.97 -15.29
N LYS A 168 -19.31 -9.89 -15.84
CA LYS A 168 -20.27 -9.01 -15.14
C LYS A 168 -21.40 -9.83 -14.48
N GLY A 169 -21.38 -9.92 -13.15
CA GLY A 169 -22.36 -10.67 -12.36
C GLY A 169 -22.18 -12.19 -12.30
N GLU A 170 -21.13 -12.76 -12.91
CA GLU A 170 -20.75 -14.17 -12.81
C GLU A 170 -19.53 -14.32 -11.91
N PHE A 171 -19.69 -15.04 -10.79
CA PHE A 171 -18.64 -15.22 -9.78
C PHE A 171 -18.22 -16.68 -9.67
N LEU A 172 -16.92 -16.92 -9.65
CA LEU A 172 -16.33 -18.18 -9.22
C LEU A 172 -16.12 -18.11 -7.70
N VAL A 173 -16.79 -18.98 -6.95
CA VAL A 173 -16.69 -19.05 -5.49
C VAL A 173 -15.50 -19.91 -5.11
N PHE A 174 -14.77 -19.48 -4.09
CA PHE A 174 -13.65 -20.21 -3.52
C PHE A 174 -13.94 -20.55 -2.06
N GLU A 175 -13.70 -21.81 -1.71
CA GLU A 175 -13.74 -22.23 -0.32
C GLU A 175 -12.48 -21.73 0.43
N PRO A 176 -12.58 -21.44 1.74
CA PRO A 176 -11.43 -20.99 2.52
C PRO A 176 -10.23 -21.95 2.45
N GLU A 177 -10.48 -23.26 2.36
CA GLU A 177 -9.48 -24.32 2.30
C GLU A 177 -8.73 -24.35 0.97
N GLU A 178 -9.42 -24.13 -0.15
CA GLU A 178 -8.81 -24.02 -1.48
C GLU A 178 -7.83 -22.86 -1.54
N LEU A 179 -8.24 -21.71 -1.00
CA LEU A 179 -7.38 -20.53 -0.92
C LEU A 179 -6.19 -20.76 0.00
N LYS A 180 -6.38 -21.43 1.15
CA LYS A 180 -5.27 -21.78 2.05
C LYS A 180 -4.26 -22.70 1.36
N ALA A 181 -4.72 -23.69 0.60
CA ALA A 181 -3.84 -24.61 -0.12
C ALA A 181 -3.05 -23.94 -1.25
N ALA A 182 -3.59 -22.86 -1.84
CA ALA A 182 -2.91 -22.06 -2.84
C ALA A 182 -1.93 -21.02 -2.26
N MET A 183 -1.93 -20.78 -0.94
CA MET A 183 -1.02 -19.82 -0.33
C MET A 183 0.42 -20.34 -0.33
N PRO A 184 1.42 -19.49 -0.62
CA PRO A 184 2.81 -19.87 -0.46
C PRO A 184 3.08 -20.22 1.00
N GLU A 185 3.88 -21.27 1.24
CA GLU A 185 4.31 -21.63 2.60
C GLU A 185 5.08 -20.46 3.22
N SER A 186 4.52 -19.87 4.28
CA SER A 186 5.23 -18.87 5.07
C SER A 186 6.19 -19.58 6.01
N ASP A 187 7.42 -19.85 5.53
CA ASP A 187 8.50 -20.42 6.34
C ASP A 187 9.16 -19.39 7.28
N ARG A 188 8.60 -18.18 7.35
CA ARG A 188 9.10 -17.04 8.14
C ARG A 188 10.56 -16.71 7.82
N LYS A 189 10.95 -16.81 6.55
CA LYS A 189 12.29 -16.43 6.09
C LYS A 189 12.25 -15.26 5.12
N ILE A 190 13.29 -14.46 5.20
CA ILE A 190 13.73 -13.52 4.17
C ILE A 190 14.84 -14.26 3.43
N ARG A 191 14.55 -14.79 2.24
CA ARG A 191 15.51 -15.55 1.44
C ARG A 191 16.28 -14.56 0.58
N ILE A 192 17.61 -14.53 0.72
CA ILE A 192 18.50 -13.68 -0.09
C ILE A 192 19.04 -14.49 -1.24
N ASP A 193 18.82 -14.01 -2.46
CA ASP A 193 19.25 -14.69 -3.69
C ASP A 193 20.54 -14.09 -4.24
N LYS A 194 20.74 -12.77 -4.09
CA LYS A 194 21.88 -12.05 -4.64
C LYS A 194 22.13 -10.71 -3.96
N PHE A 195 23.31 -10.14 -4.19
CA PHE A 195 23.66 -8.79 -3.73
C PHE A 195 23.78 -7.84 -4.93
N VAL A 196 23.20 -6.65 -4.81
CA VAL A 196 23.11 -5.63 -5.86
C VAL A 196 23.56 -4.27 -5.34
N TYR A 197 23.80 -3.30 -6.21
CA TYR A 197 23.96 -1.91 -5.79
C TYR A 197 22.59 -1.30 -5.51
N TYR A 198 22.41 -0.63 -4.37
CA TYR A 198 21.12 -0.05 -4.00
C TYR A 198 20.59 0.93 -5.06
N LEU A 199 21.47 1.80 -5.58
CA LEU A 199 21.14 2.78 -6.62
C LEU A 199 20.90 2.18 -8.02
N SER A 200 21.09 0.87 -8.20
CA SER A 200 20.72 0.19 -9.46
C SER A 200 19.24 -0.20 -9.52
N LEU A 201 18.51 -0.06 -8.40
CA LEU A 201 17.09 -0.34 -8.32
C LEU A 201 16.29 0.88 -8.75
N ASP A 202 15.33 0.68 -9.65
CA ASP A 202 14.39 1.72 -10.05
C ASP A 202 13.39 2.00 -8.91
N PRO A 203 13.31 3.24 -8.40
CA PRO A 203 12.37 3.62 -7.34
C PRO A 203 10.91 3.30 -7.62
N VAL A 204 10.51 3.14 -8.90
CA VAL A 204 9.13 2.77 -9.28
C VAL A 204 8.67 1.44 -8.63
N TYR A 205 9.61 0.55 -8.33
CA TYR A 205 9.31 -0.72 -7.70
C TYR A 205 9.18 -0.64 -6.18
N PHE A 206 9.57 0.44 -5.52
CA PHE A 206 9.54 0.49 -4.05
C PHE A 206 8.11 0.63 -3.51
N GLU A 207 7.78 -0.15 -2.47
CA GLU A 207 6.45 -0.15 -1.87
C GLU A 207 6.46 0.23 -0.38
N SER A 208 7.02 -0.62 0.50
CA SER A 208 6.95 -0.40 1.95
C SER A 208 8.28 -0.71 2.63
N SER A 209 8.71 0.19 3.51
CA SER A 209 9.98 0.05 4.25
C SER A 209 9.77 -0.36 5.71
N TYR A 210 10.64 -1.25 6.17
CA TYR A 210 10.61 -1.84 7.50
C TYR A 210 12.00 -1.89 8.10
N ILE A 211 12.09 -1.63 9.41
CA ILE A 211 13.32 -1.77 10.18
C ILE A 211 13.45 -3.23 10.62
N LEU A 212 14.60 -3.83 10.33
CA LEU A 212 15.00 -5.14 10.83
C LEU A 212 15.81 -4.94 12.12
N VAL A 213 15.41 -5.63 13.17
CA VAL A 213 16.10 -5.61 14.48
C VAL A 213 16.52 -7.04 14.83
N PRO A 214 17.71 -7.28 15.41
CA PRO A 214 18.11 -8.63 15.80
C PRO A 214 17.12 -9.27 16.79
N ASP A 215 17.01 -10.60 16.70
CA ASP A 215 16.33 -11.45 17.68
C ASP A 215 17.32 -12.46 18.28
N ARG A 216 18.00 -12.08 19.36
CA ARG A 216 18.95 -12.95 20.09
C ARG A 216 20.12 -13.44 19.23
N SER A 217 20.53 -12.64 18.25
CA SER A 217 21.64 -12.92 17.33
C SER A 217 22.35 -11.62 16.92
N GLU A 218 22.76 -10.85 17.92
CA GLU A 218 23.36 -9.53 17.77
C GLU A 218 24.68 -9.58 16.99
N GLU A 219 25.50 -10.60 17.23
CA GLU A 219 26.79 -10.78 16.55
C GLU A 219 26.62 -11.02 15.04
N ALA A 220 25.76 -11.95 14.65
CA ALA A 220 25.51 -12.27 13.23
C ALA A 220 24.82 -11.11 12.51
N TYR A 221 23.91 -10.41 13.19
CA TYR A 221 23.28 -9.21 12.67
C TYR A 221 24.30 -8.09 12.45
N SER A 222 25.15 -7.82 13.44
CA SER A 222 26.20 -6.80 13.34
C SER A 222 27.18 -7.11 12.21
N LEU A 223 27.59 -8.37 12.06
CA LEU A 223 28.45 -8.80 10.97
C LEU A 223 27.82 -8.51 9.61
N LEU A 224 26.52 -8.80 9.45
CA LEU A 224 25.81 -8.53 8.20
C LEU A 224 25.67 -7.02 7.92
N VAL A 225 25.37 -6.21 8.94
CA VAL A 225 25.34 -4.74 8.82
C VAL A 225 26.70 -4.21 8.37
N THR A 226 27.78 -4.60 9.05
CA THR A 226 29.13 -4.16 8.72
C THR A 226 29.52 -4.57 7.30
N ALA A 227 29.32 -5.84 6.95
CA ALA A 227 29.68 -6.35 5.62
C ALA A 227 28.92 -5.65 4.49
N LEU A 228 27.59 -5.44 4.63
CA LEU A 228 26.80 -4.73 3.62
C LEU A 228 27.20 -3.26 3.51
N GLY A 229 27.49 -2.62 4.64
CA GLY A 229 27.93 -1.22 4.71
C GLY A 229 29.27 -1.00 4.03
N GLU A 230 30.28 -1.80 4.36
CA GLU A 230 31.63 -1.70 3.77
C GLU A 230 31.64 -1.99 2.27
N LEU A 231 30.83 -2.95 1.82
CA LEU A 231 30.76 -3.32 0.40
C LEU A 231 29.85 -2.40 -0.43
N GLY A 232 29.05 -1.53 0.21
CA GLY A 232 28.07 -0.68 -0.46
C GLY A 232 27.01 -1.49 -1.23
N ARG A 233 26.60 -2.64 -0.67
CA ARG A 233 25.66 -3.57 -1.30
C ARG A 233 24.33 -3.62 -0.57
N ALA A 234 23.30 -4.01 -1.33
CA ALA A 234 22.01 -4.40 -0.81
C ALA A 234 21.73 -5.86 -1.17
N ALA A 235 21.07 -6.59 -0.29
CA ALA A 235 20.68 -7.98 -0.48
C ALA A 235 19.29 -8.03 -1.12
N ALA A 236 19.16 -8.63 -2.29
CA ALA A 236 17.89 -8.82 -3.00
C ALA A 236 17.39 -10.25 -2.81
N GLY A 237 16.08 -10.40 -2.67
CA GLY A 237 15.48 -11.68 -2.35
C GLY A 237 13.96 -11.66 -2.23
N THR A 238 13.41 -12.57 -1.44
CA THR A 238 11.97 -12.72 -1.23
C THR A 238 11.59 -12.84 0.24
N ILE A 239 10.37 -12.40 0.58
CA ILE A 239 9.73 -12.62 1.88
C ILE A 239 8.27 -12.99 1.66
N THR A 240 7.74 -13.95 2.43
CA THR A 240 6.30 -14.19 2.48
C THR A 240 5.68 -13.43 3.66
N LEU A 241 4.83 -12.44 3.36
CA LEU A 241 4.07 -11.68 4.35
C LEU A 241 2.58 -12.00 4.22
N ARG A 242 2.00 -12.50 5.32
CA ARG A 242 0.60 -12.96 5.38
C ARG A 242 0.30 -14.02 4.32
N THR A 243 -0.18 -13.60 3.16
CA THR A 243 -0.67 -14.47 2.08
C THR A 243 0.02 -14.19 0.74
N LYS A 244 0.95 -13.23 0.66
CA LYS A 244 1.64 -12.83 -0.58
C LYS A 244 3.16 -12.94 -0.38
N GLU A 245 3.83 -13.47 -1.39
CA GLU A 245 5.29 -13.38 -1.51
C GLU A 245 5.66 -12.05 -2.18
N TYR A 246 6.61 -11.34 -1.58
CA TYR A 246 7.11 -10.06 -2.04
C TYR A 246 8.58 -10.20 -2.41
N PRO A 247 9.01 -9.68 -3.58
CA PRO A 247 10.40 -9.36 -3.80
C PRO A 247 10.81 -8.27 -2.82
N VAL A 248 12.04 -8.33 -2.31
CA VAL A 248 12.56 -7.41 -1.30
C VAL A 248 13.99 -7.01 -1.59
N VAL A 249 14.35 -5.84 -1.07
CA VAL A 249 15.73 -5.43 -0.90
C VAL A 249 16.00 -5.15 0.58
N VAL A 250 17.11 -5.66 1.10
CA VAL A 250 17.63 -5.37 2.44
C VAL A 250 18.92 -4.59 2.31
N HIS A 251 19.01 -3.42 2.91
CA HIS A 251 20.18 -2.55 2.84
C HIS A 251 20.47 -1.91 4.19
N VAL A 252 21.67 -1.36 4.35
CA VAL A 252 22.04 -0.60 5.55
C VAL A 252 21.56 0.84 5.39
N TYR A 253 20.84 1.34 6.40
CA TYR A 253 20.41 2.72 6.51
C TYR A 253 20.49 3.14 7.97
N ASP A 254 21.20 4.23 8.24
CA ASP A 254 21.35 4.82 9.58
C ASP A 254 21.76 3.78 10.66
N GLY A 255 22.73 2.92 10.33
CA GLY A 255 23.24 1.89 11.23
C GLY A 255 22.35 0.66 11.43
N ALA A 256 21.21 0.58 10.75
CA ALA A 256 20.29 -0.56 10.82
C ALA A 256 20.07 -1.22 9.45
N LEU A 257 19.59 -2.46 9.44
CA LEU A 257 19.07 -3.08 8.24
C LEU A 257 17.64 -2.60 7.99
N VAL A 258 17.39 -2.15 6.77
CA VAL A 258 16.06 -1.77 6.29
C VAL A 258 15.66 -2.72 5.17
N LEU A 259 14.52 -3.37 5.34
CA LEU A 259 13.85 -4.16 4.32
C LEU A 259 12.82 -3.31 3.61
N THR A 260 12.93 -3.18 2.29
CA THR A 260 11.93 -2.56 1.44
C THR A 260 11.27 -3.62 0.58
N THR A 261 9.94 -3.75 0.65
CA THR A 261 9.18 -4.58 -0.30
C THR A 261 9.13 -3.91 -1.66
N LEU A 262 9.20 -4.74 -2.69
CA LEU A 262 9.17 -4.34 -4.08
C LEU A 262 7.86 -4.80 -4.73
N ARG A 263 7.36 -4.01 -5.68
CA ARG A 263 6.26 -4.36 -6.57
C ARG A 263 6.73 -5.41 -7.56
N HIS A 264 5.84 -6.32 -7.95
CA HIS A 264 6.11 -7.20 -9.08
C HIS A 264 6.08 -6.40 -10.39
N ALA A 265 6.76 -6.90 -11.42
CA ALA A 265 6.94 -6.18 -12.68
C ALA A 265 5.62 -5.93 -13.43
N ASP A 266 4.66 -6.83 -13.29
CA ASP A 266 3.30 -6.73 -13.84
C ASP A 266 2.40 -5.74 -13.10
N GLU A 267 2.78 -5.32 -11.89
CA GLU A 267 2.09 -4.27 -11.13
C GLU A 267 2.49 -2.86 -11.60
N VAL A 268 3.55 -2.72 -12.41
CA VAL A 268 4.06 -1.43 -12.89
C VAL A 268 3.63 -1.21 -14.34
N THR A 269 2.81 -0.18 -14.58
CA THR A 269 2.43 0.22 -15.93
C THR A 269 3.56 1.00 -16.60
N PRO A 270 4.09 0.56 -17.75
CA PRO A 270 5.19 1.25 -18.39
C PRO A 270 4.71 2.51 -19.14
N PRO A 271 5.50 3.61 -19.17
CA PRO A 271 5.10 4.84 -19.87
C PRO A 271 4.79 4.66 -21.36
N HIS A 272 5.45 3.72 -22.05
CA HIS A 272 5.20 3.47 -23.47
C HIS A 272 3.81 2.86 -23.77
N ALA A 273 3.05 2.45 -22.76
CA ALA A 273 1.64 2.08 -22.92
C ALA A 273 0.77 3.29 -23.34
N PHE A 274 1.25 4.52 -23.14
CA PHE A 274 0.55 5.76 -23.49
C PHE A 274 1.02 6.29 -24.85
N SER A 275 0.21 6.09 -25.90
CA SER A 275 0.51 6.49 -27.29
C SER A 275 0.71 7.99 -27.50
N ILE A 276 0.21 8.82 -26.59
CA ILE A 276 0.36 10.28 -26.65
C ILE A 276 1.82 10.73 -26.42
N LEU A 277 2.59 10.02 -25.59
CA LEU A 277 3.94 10.42 -25.20
C LEU A 277 4.93 10.48 -26.39
N PRO A 278 5.04 9.45 -27.26
CA PRO A 278 5.91 9.53 -28.43
C PRO A 278 5.41 10.52 -29.50
N SER A 279 4.18 11.02 -29.38
CA SER A 279 3.53 11.90 -30.36
C SER A 279 3.48 13.37 -29.90
N LEU A 280 4.23 13.73 -28.85
CA LEU A 280 4.27 15.10 -28.34
C LEU A 280 4.94 16.05 -29.36
N PRO A 281 4.43 17.29 -29.51
CA PRO A 281 5.02 18.28 -30.41
C PRO A 281 6.40 18.72 -29.90
N VAL A 282 7.32 18.97 -30.83
CA VAL A 282 8.63 19.55 -30.50
C VAL A 282 8.43 21.01 -30.07
N PRO A 283 8.95 21.44 -28.91
CA PRO A 283 8.79 22.81 -28.42
C PRO A 283 9.52 23.82 -29.31
N LYS A 284 9.01 25.05 -29.39
CA LYS A 284 9.68 26.14 -30.11
C LYS A 284 10.91 26.60 -29.32
N GLU A 285 11.99 26.98 -30.03
CA GLU A 285 13.23 27.44 -29.40
C GLU A 285 13.08 28.57 -28.36
N PRO A 286 12.31 29.65 -28.59
CA PRO A 286 12.15 30.71 -27.58
C PRO A 286 11.43 30.24 -26.31
N GLU A 287 10.43 29.36 -26.45
CA GLU A 287 9.71 28.74 -25.33
C GLU A 287 10.66 27.86 -24.53
N LEU A 288 11.44 27.02 -25.23
CA LEU A 288 12.42 26.11 -24.61
C LEU A 288 13.52 26.87 -23.87
N ALA A 289 14.03 27.97 -24.45
CA ALA A 289 15.06 28.79 -23.82
C ALA A 289 14.57 29.42 -22.50
N LEU A 290 13.36 29.97 -22.49
CA LEU A 290 12.74 30.51 -21.27
C LEU A 290 12.50 29.42 -20.22
N ALA A 291 11.98 28.26 -20.64
CA ALA A 291 11.76 27.13 -19.74
C ALA A 291 13.05 26.65 -19.08
N LYS A 292 14.15 26.51 -19.86
CA LYS A 292 15.47 26.15 -19.34
C LYS A 292 15.97 27.14 -18.30
N ARG A 293 15.79 28.44 -18.52
CA ARG A 293 16.17 29.48 -17.56
C ARG A 293 15.40 29.34 -16.25
N ILE A 294 14.07 29.19 -16.31
CA ILE A 294 13.23 29.02 -15.12
C ILE A 294 13.66 27.78 -14.32
N ILE A 295 13.91 26.66 -15.01
CA ILE A 295 14.36 25.41 -14.36
C ILE A 295 15.69 25.62 -13.65
N ASN A 296 16.65 26.31 -14.29
CA ASN A 296 17.95 26.57 -13.68
C ASN A 296 17.84 27.56 -12.50
N ASP A 297 17.04 28.61 -12.62
CA ASP A 297 16.84 29.62 -11.57
C ASP A 297 16.11 29.00 -10.35
N LEU A 298 15.31 27.95 -10.54
CA LEU A 298 14.61 27.21 -9.48
C LEU A 298 15.33 25.94 -9.01
N ALA A 299 16.49 25.60 -9.60
CA ALA A 299 17.25 24.43 -9.20
C ALA A 299 17.90 24.64 -7.83
N GLY A 300 17.91 23.60 -7.00
CA GLY A 300 18.48 23.64 -5.66
C GLY A 300 18.50 22.27 -4.99
N ASP A 301 18.99 22.23 -3.75
CA ASP A 301 19.04 21.01 -2.96
C ASP A 301 17.64 20.63 -2.46
N PHE A 302 17.39 19.31 -2.38
CA PHE A 302 16.13 18.78 -1.85
C PHE A 302 16.24 18.51 -0.36
N SER A 303 15.36 19.11 0.44
CA SER A 303 15.16 18.78 1.85
C SER A 303 13.70 18.40 2.09
N ILE A 304 13.47 17.23 2.71
CA ILE A 304 12.13 16.77 3.07
C ILE A 304 11.43 17.73 4.06
N ASN A 305 12.21 18.47 4.84
CA ASN A 305 11.69 19.41 5.84
C ASN A 305 11.07 20.67 5.21
N ASP A 306 11.32 20.92 3.93
CA ASP A 306 10.79 22.09 3.22
C ASP A 306 9.31 21.88 2.81
N TYR A 307 8.80 20.65 2.97
CA TYR A 307 7.45 20.23 2.59
C TYR A 307 6.65 19.73 3.81
N PRO A 308 6.29 20.63 4.75
CA PRO A 308 5.44 20.25 5.88
C PRO A 308 4.03 19.86 5.42
N ASP A 309 3.38 18.99 6.18
CA ASP A 309 1.98 18.60 5.95
C ASP A 309 1.03 19.75 6.34
N ARG A 310 0.87 20.71 5.41
CA ARG A 310 0.02 21.90 5.60
C ARG A 310 -1.44 21.55 5.85
N TYR A 311 -1.92 20.44 5.29
CA TYR A 311 -3.28 19.97 5.56
C TYR A 311 -3.41 19.58 7.03
N ARG A 312 -2.45 18.79 7.55
CA ARG A 312 -2.44 18.38 8.94
C ARG A 312 -2.38 19.58 9.89
N GLU A 313 -1.50 20.53 9.63
CA GLU A 313 -1.41 21.77 10.41
C GLU A 313 -2.73 22.54 10.41
N SER A 314 -3.35 22.69 9.24
CA SER A 314 -4.64 23.37 9.10
C SER A 314 -5.76 22.67 9.87
N ILE A 315 -5.80 21.33 9.86
CA ILE A 315 -6.78 20.55 10.62
C ILE A 315 -6.54 20.65 12.13
N LEU A 316 -5.29 20.62 12.60
CA LEU A 316 -4.98 20.81 14.02
C LEU A 316 -5.42 22.19 14.50
N ALA A 317 -5.08 23.24 13.76
CA ALA A 317 -5.53 24.59 14.06
C ALA A 317 -7.07 24.68 14.06
N LEU A 318 -7.74 24.00 13.13
CA LEU A 318 -9.19 23.93 13.09
C LEU A 318 -9.79 23.25 14.32
N ILE A 319 -9.18 22.15 14.78
CA ILE A 319 -9.58 21.44 15.99
C ILE A 319 -9.43 22.35 17.21
N ASP A 320 -8.29 23.03 17.35
CA ASP A 320 -8.02 23.92 18.49
C ASP A 320 -9.03 25.07 18.57
N ARG A 321 -9.32 25.72 17.43
CA ARG A 321 -10.37 26.77 17.36
C ARG A 321 -11.76 26.23 17.70
N LYS A 322 -12.12 25.03 17.22
CA LYS A 322 -13.40 24.39 17.58
C LYS A 322 -13.49 24.08 19.07
N LEU A 323 -12.40 23.61 19.67
CA LEU A 323 -12.32 23.37 21.12
C LEU A 323 -12.42 24.67 21.93
N ALA A 324 -11.90 25.79 21.39
CA ALA A 324 -12.04 27.13 21.96
C ALA A 324 -13.44 27.75 21.77
N GLY A 325 -14.33 27.11 21.00
CA GLY A 325 -15.70 27.59 20.77
C GLY A 325 -15.83 28.66 19.69
N GLU A 326 -14.80 28.86 18.85
CA GLU A 326 -14.81 29.85 17.78
C GLU A 326 -15.73 29.45 16.62
N LYS A 327 -16.46 30.42 16.05
CA LYS A 327 -17.23 30.21 14.82
C LYS A 327 -16.28 30.27 13.63
N ILE A 328 -16.18 29.15 12.92
CA ILE A 328 -15.33 29.04 11.73
C ILE A 328 -16.09 29.57 10.52
N VAL A 329 -15.54 30.62 9.90
CA VAL A 329 -15.97 31.10 8.59
C VAL A 329 -15.09 30.44 7.53
N TYR A 330 -15.71 29.93 6.47
CA TYR A 330 -15.02 29.36 5.31
C TYR A 330 -15.08 30.38 4.16
N GLU A 331 -13.93 30.66 3.55
CA GLU A 331 -13.86 31.43 2.31
C GLU A 331 -13.69 30.48 1.13
N GLU A 332 -14.51 30.65 0.10
CA GLU A 332 -14.36 29.90 -1.14
C GLU A 332 -13.11 30.40 -1.88
N PRO A 333 -12.19 29.50 -2.26
CA PRO A 333 -11.05 29.90 -3.06
C PRO A 333 -11.52 30.42 -4.42
N HIS A 334 -11.06 31.60 -4.79
CA HIS A 334 -11.33 32.17 -6.11
C HIS A 334 -10.49 31.45 -7.17
N PRO A 335 -11.07 31.02 -8.29
CA PRO A 335 -10.30 30.38 -9.35
C PRO A 335 -9.37 31.41 -10.01
N GLU A 336 -8.07 31.11 -10.05
CA GLU A 336 -7.13 31.86 -10.88
C GLU A 336 -7.38 31.57 -12.36
N LYS A 337 -7.33 32.61 -13.20
CA LYS A 337 -7.47 32.48 -14.65
C LYS A 337 -6.19 31.86 -15.24
N ALA A 338 -6.35 30.81 -16.04
CA ALA A 338 -5.25 30.23 -16.81
C ALA A 338 -4.70 31.26 -17.82
N LYS A 339 -3.38 31.44 -17.83
CA LYS A 339 -2.64 32.32 -18.75
C LYS A 339 -2.11 31.53 -19.95
N GLU A 340 -1.90 32.19 -21.09
CA GLU A 340 -1.20 31.60 -22.23
C GLU A 340 0.28 31.29 -21.88
N LEU A 341 0.82 30.19 -22.42
CA LEU A 341 2.14 29.65 -22.03
C LEU A 341 3.26 30.69 -22.05
N MET A 342 3.41 31.43 -23.15
CA MET A 342 4.48 32.43 -23.28
C MET A 342 4.34 33.56 -22.26
N ALA A 343 3.12 34.05 -22.02
CA ALA A 343 2.85 35.08 -21.02
C ALA A 343 3.17 34.55 -19.61
N ALA A 344 2.79 33.30 -19.31
CA ALA A 344 3.08 32.66 -18.04
C ALA A 344 4.59 32.50 -17.79
N LEU A 345 5.37 32.08 -18.80
CA LEU A 345 6.83 31.93 -18.69
C LEU A 345 7.53 33.28 -18.45
N GLN A 346 7.13 34.32 -19.17
CA GLN A 346 7.69 35.67 -19.00
C GLN A 346 7.41 36.24 -17.61
N GLU A 347 6.18 36.09 -17.12
CA GLU A 347 5.79 36.56 -15.79
C GLU A 347 6.47 35.78 -14.67
N THR A 348 6.69 34.47 -14.86
CA THR A 348 7.44 33.64 -13.90
C THR A 348 8.85 34.19 -13.73
N ILE A 349 9.55 34.49 -14.83
CA ILE A 349 10.90 35.08 -14.78
C ILE A 349 10.88 36.47 -14.14
N ALA A 350 9.88 37.31 -14.47
CA ALA A 350 9.76 38.65 -13.90
C ALA A 350 9.54 38.61 -12.37
N THR A 351 8.84 37.59 -11.88
CA THR A 351 8.61 37.35 -10.45
C THR A 351 9.88 36.84 -9.76
N LEU A 352 10.61 35.92 -10.40
CA LEU A 352 11.85 35.36 -9.87
C LEU A 352 12.97 36.41 -9.76
N GLY A 353 13.05 37.35 -10.70
CA GLY A 353 14.03 38.45 -10.64
C GLY A 353 13.75 39.56 -9.63
N ARG A 354 12.64 39.49 -8.87
CA ARG A 354 12.29 40.46 -7.81
C ARG A 354 12.59 39.96 -6.39
N LYS A 355 12.98 38.69 -6.23
CA LYS A 355 13.52 38.17 -4.97
C LYS A 355 15.04 38.28 -4.99
#